data_AF-A0A4Q3VKE4-F1
#
_entry.id   AF-A0A4Q3VKE4-F1
#
_cell.length_a   1.000
_cell.length_b   1.000
_cell.length_c   1.000
_cell.angle_alpha   90.00
_cell.angle_beta   90.00
_cell.angle_gamma   90.00
#
_symmetry.space_group_name_H-M   'P 1'
#
loop_
_entity.id
_entity.type
_entity.pdbx_description
1 polymer ?
#
loop_
_entity_poly.entity_id
_entity_poly.type
_entity_poly.pdbx_seq_one_letter_code
_entity_poly.pdbx_strand_id
1 'polypeptide(L)'
;MKNVPARLWILPAKEARVALVIRRKPHRVWHFLRWDLERDEVASGDGYRGLFYPRGCDVSWDGRWWAFYGSETSGLAPLASLNALVTWDS
;
A
#
# COMPACT_ATOMS: atom_id res chain seq x y z
N MET A 1 -2.47 3.41 27.32
CA MET A 1 -2.95 3.43 25.91
C MET A 1 -3.19 1.98 25.48
N LYS A 2 -4.35 1.63 24.91
CA LYS A 2 -4.58 0.27 24.36
C LYS A 2 -3.66 0.09 23.15
N ASN A 3 -2.72 -0.84 23.23
CA ASN A 3 -1.86 -1.19 22.10
C ASN A 3 -2.67 -2.07 21.13
N VAL A 4 -3.35 -1.44 20.18
CA VAL A 4 -4.09 -2.18 19.14
C VAL A 4 -3.08 -2.68 18.12
N PRO A 5 -2.94 -4.00 17.90
CA PRO A 5 -1.99 -4.52 16.94
C PRO A 5 -2.32 -3.96 15.54
N ALA A 6 -1.27 -3.52 14.84
CA ALA A 6 -1.41 -3.03 13.48
C ALA A 6 -1.89 -4.17 12.58
N ARG A 7 -2.85 -3.88 11.69
CA ARG A 7 -3.23 -4.83 10.63
C ARG A 7 -2.31 -4.63 9.45
N LEU A 8 -1.63 -5.70 9.05
CA LEU A 8 -0.66 -5.72 7.96
C LEU A 8 -1.13 -6.66 6.85
N TRP A 9 -0.84 -6.27 5.61
CA TRP A 9 -0.87 -7.14 4.44
C TRP A 9 0.48 -7.04 3.75
N ILE A 10 1.02 -8.17 3.32
CA ILE A 10 2.32 -8.25 2.67
C ILE A 10 2.12 -8.93 1.33
N LEU A 11 2.53 -8.26 0.26
CA LEU A 11 2.41 -8.71 -1.11
C LEU A 11 3.84 -8.80 -1.69
N PRO A 12 4.47 -9.99 -1.67
CA PRO A 12 5.78 -10.17 -2.26
C PRO A 12 5.69 -10.16 -3.79
N ALA A 13 6.65 -9.50 -4.44
CA ALA A 13 6.81 -9.60 -5.88
C ALA A 13 7.23 -11.01 -6.26
N LYS A 14 6.73 -11.50 -7.41
CA LYS A 14 6.95 -12.88 -7.84
C LYS A 14 8.41 -13.15 -8.24
N GLU A 15 9.04 -12.20 -8.93
CA GLU A 15 10.36 -12.36 -9.56
C GLU A 15 11.43 -11.44 -8.96
N ALA A 16 11.03 -10.52 -8.06
CA ALA A 16 11.93 -9.58 -7.41
C ALA A 16 11.95 -9.77 -5.89
N ARG A 17 13.10 -9.45 -5.26
CA ARG A 17 13.29 -9.49 -3.80
C ARG A 17 12.71 -8.24 -3.12
N VAL A 18 11.46 -7.94 -3.42
CA VAL A 18 10.74 -6.79 -2.85
C VAL A 18 9.34 -7.21 -2.43
N ALA A 19 8.83 -6.63 -1.36
CA ALA A 19 7.44 -6.78 -0.95
C ALA A 19 6.79 -5.43 -0.68
N LEU A 20 5.51 -5.31 -1.05
CA LEU A 20 4.65 -4.24 -0.61
C LEU A 20 4.09 -4.58 0.76
N VAL A 21 4.36 -3.73 1.74
CA VAL A 21 3.76 -3.82 3.08
C VAL A 21 2.70 -2.73 3.19
N ILE A 22 1.46 -3.16 3.37
CA ILE A 22 0.32 -2.29 3.60
C ILE A 22 -0.01 -2.32 5.09
N ARG A 23 0.07 -1.16 5.73
CA ARG A 23 -0.25 -1.00 7.15
C ARG A 23 -1.50 -0.16 7.33
N ARG A 24 -2.50 -0.70 8.02
CA ARG A 24 -3.67 0.07 8.47
C ARG A 24 -3.43 0.70 9.84
N LYS A 25 -3.67 2.00 9.93
CA LYS A 25 -3.77 2.77 11.17
C LYS A 25 -5.26 2.99 11.54
N PRO A 26 -5.54 3.45 12.77
CA PRO A 26 -6.86 3.98 13.10
C PRO A 26 -7.32 5.08 12.11
N HIS A 27 -8.62 5.34 12.02
CA HIS A 27 -9.20 6.42 11.20
C HIS A 27 -9.00 6.34 9.67
N ARG A 28 -8.97 5.13 9.09
CA ARG A 28 -8.84 4.92 7.62
C ARG A 28 -7.55 5.51 7.02
N VAL A 29 -6.50 5.56 7.82
CA VAL A 29 -5.16 5.94 7.39
C VAL A 29 -4.38 4.67 7.06
N TRP A 30 -3.70 4.69 5.94
CA TRP A 30 -2.93 3.58 5.38
C TRP A 30 -1.53 4.06 5.08
N HIS A 31 -0.55 3.18 5.27
CA HIS A 31 0.82 3.40 4.84
C HIS A 31 1.22 2.29 3.89
N PHE A 32 1.87 2.68 2.80
CA PHE A 32 2.49 1.77 1.85
C PHE A 32 3.99 1.84 2.06
N LEU A 33 4.61 0.69 2.29
CA LEU A 33 6.04 0.61 2.53
C LEU A 33 6.63 -0.37 1.53
N ARG A 34 7.81 -0.03 1.02
CA ARG A 34 8.64 -0.94 0.26
C ARG A 34 9.52 -1.71 1.21
N TRP A 35 9.53 -3.03 1.12
CA TRP A 35 10.48 -3.85 1.84
C TRP A 35 11.44 -4.50 0.84
N ASP A 36 12.72 -4.12 0.89
CA ASP A 36 13.80 -4.84 0.25
C ASP A 36 14.08 -6.11 1.06
N LEU A 37 13.75 -7.26 0.48
CA LEU A 37 13.88 -8.57 1.14
C LEU A 37 15.31 -9.11 1.09
N GLU A 38 16.19 -8.52 0.27
CA GLU A 38 17.59 -8.89 0.18
C GLU A 38 18.41 -8.20 1.27
N ARG A 39 18.14 -6.91 1.51
CA ARG A 39 18.81 -6.10 2.54
C ARG A 39 18.09 -6.06 3.89
N ASP A 40 16.86 -6.58 3.94
CA ASP A 40 15.95 -6.44 5.08
C ASP A 40 15.69 -4.96 5.46
N GLU A 41 15.51 -4.12 4.44
CA GLU A 41 15.34 -2.67 4.61
C GLU A 41 13.92 -2.23 4.22
N VAL A 42 13.31 -1.40 5.06
CA VAL A 42 11.96 -0.87 4.82
C VAL A 42 12.02 0.61 4.50
N ALA A 43 11.69 0.98 3.27
CA ALA A 43 11.52 2.36 2.86
C ALA A 43 10.07 2.80 3.05
N SER A 44 9.87 3.96 3.69
CA SER A 44 8.54 4.52 3.90
C SER A 44 8.05 5.20 2.63
N GLY A 45 6.91 4.75 2.11
CA GLY A 45 6.17 5.48 1.09
C GLY A 45 5.12 6.39 1.71
N ASP A 46 4.38 7.07 0.85
CA ASP A 46 3.38 8.04 1.25
C ASP A 46 2.17 7.44 1.98
N GLY A 47 1.60 8.26 2.86
CA GLY A 47 0.41 7.94 3.62
C GLY A 47 -0.86 8.22 2.82
N TYR A 48 -1.79 7.26 2.83
CA TYR A 48 -3.07 7.37 2.15
C TYR A 48 -4.22 7.45 3.15
N ARG A 49 -5.17 8.37 2.95
CA ARG A 49 -6.38 8.49 3.77
C ARG A 49 -7.62 8.27 2.91
N GLY A 50 -8.28 7.14 3.12
CA GLY A 50 -9.43 6.79 2.31
C GLY A 50 -9.97 5.38 2.53
N LEU A 51 -10.96 5.02 1.71
CA LEU A 51 -11.35 3.64 1.55
C LEU A 51 -10.28 2.95 0.72
N PHE A 52 -9.83 1.81 1.19
CA PHE A 52 -8.79 1.03 0.56
C PHE A 52 -9.12 -0.45 0.80
N TYR A 53 -8.93 -1.27 -0.23
CA TYR A 53 -9.29 -2.69 -0.21
C TYR A 53 -8.03 -3.54 -0.41
N PRO A 54 -7.34 -3.96 0.68
CA PRO A 54 -6.07 -4.68 0.59
C PRO A 54 -6.13 -5.98 -0.23
N ARG A 55 -7.30 -6.63 -0.26
CA ARG A 55 -7.50 -7.89 -1.00
C ARG A 55 -7.57 -7.73 -2.51
N GLY A 56 -7.77 -6.51 -3.01
CA GLY A 56 -7.76 -6.21 -4.45
C GLY A 56 -6.45 -5.59 -4.92
N CYS A 57 -5.42 -5.59 -4.06
CA CYS A 57 -4.12 -5.02 -4.38
C CYS A 57 -3.18 -6.11 -4.88
N ASP A 58 -2.28 -5.74 -5.77
CA ASP A 58 -1.26 -6.63 -6.28
C ASP A 58 0.03 -5.87 -6.59
N VAL A 59 1.13 -6.59 -6.68
CA VAL A 59 2.44 -6.09 -7.03
C VAL A 59 2.87 -6.72 -8.36
N SER A 60 3.47 -5.93 -9.25
CA SER A 60 4.00 -6.46 -10.50
C SER A 60 5.07 -7.52 -10.24
N TRP A 61 5.29 -8.44 -11.18
CA TRP A 61 6.24 -9.54 -10.98
C TRP A 61 7.66 -9.03 -10.74
N ASP A 62 8.07 -7.99 -11.46
CA ASP A 62 9.35 -7.29 -11.31
C ASP A 62 9.42 -6.41 -10.05
N GLY A 63 8.32 -6.24 -9.32
CA GLY A 63 8.25 -5.48 -8.09
C GLY A 63 8.42 -3.97 -8.25
N ARG A 64 8.40 -3.45 -9.48
CA ARG A 64 8.56 -2.01 -9.75
C ARG A 64 7.27 -1.24 -9.56
N TRP A 65 6.14 -1.90 -9.79
CA TRP A 65 4.81 -1.30 -9.75
C TRP A 65 3.93 -2.04 -8.77
N TRP A 66 2.95 -1.33 -8.25
CA TRP A 66 1.85 -1.95 -7.54
C TRP A 66 0.54 -1.28 -7.92
N ALA A 67 -0.53 -2.03 -7.78
CA ALA A 67 -1.87 -1.58 -8.09
C ALA A 67 -2.76 -1.71 -6.86
N PHE A 68 -3.65 -0.73 -6.70
CA PHE A 68 -4.66 -0.79 -5.66
C PHE A 68 -6.00 -0.24 -6.11
N TYR A 69 -7.02 -0.62 -5.35
CA TYR A 69 -8.37 -0.11 -5.47
C TYR A 69 -8.77 0.66 -4.22
N GLY A 70 -9.16 1.93 -4.39
CA GLY A 70 -9.54 2.80 -3.28
C GLY A 70 -10.32 4.04 -3.70
N SER A 71 -10.71 4.84 -2.71
CA SER A 71 -11.31 6.16 -2.89
C SER A 71 -10.80 7.12 -1.81
N GLU A 72 -10.28 8.27 -2.23
CA GLU A 72 -9.83 9.30 -1.30
C GLU A 72 -11.02 9.97 -0.58
N THR A 73 -10.77 10.49 0.61
CA THR A 73 -11.76 11.26 1.39
C THR A 73 -11.62 12.77 1.19
N SER A 74 -10.64 13.23 0.40
CA SER A 74 -10.47 14.63 0.00
C SER A 74 -11.67 15.05 -0.87
N GLY A 75 -12.40 16.08 -0.43
CA GLY A 75 -13.71 16.48 -0.99
C GLY A 75 -13.72 17.06 -2.41
N LEU A 76 -12.75 16.72 -3.26
CA LEU A 76 -12.74 17.08 -4.68
C LEU A 76 -12.70 15.82 -5.55
N ALA A 77 -13.79 15.67 -6.31
CA ALA A 77 -14.14 14.64 -7.29
C ALA A 77 -14.87 13.38 -6.76
N PRO A 78 -16.19 13.26 -7.01
CA PRO A 78 -16.98 12.06 -6.74
C PRO A 78 -16.79 11.02 -7.87
N LEU A 79 -16.86 9.73 -7.50
CA LEU A 79 -17.16 8.60 -8.38
C LEU A 79 -16.13 8.28 -9.48
N ALA A 80 -14.98 7.75 -9.10
CA ALA A 80 -14.30 6.75 -9.92
C ALA A 80 -13.57 5.78 -9.00
N SER A 81 -13.90 4.50 -9.13
CA SER A 81 -13.00 3.40 -8.82
C SER A 81 -11.63 3.66 -9.44
N LEU A 82 -10.66 4.14 -8.66
CA LEU A 82 -9.30 4.33 -9.14
C LEU A 82 -8.59 2.97 -9.08
N ASN A 83 -8.25 2.44 -10.26
CA ASN A 83 -7.13 1.52 -10.42
C ASN A 83 -5.89 2.39 -10.59
N ALA A 84 -5.16 2.63 -9.51
CA ALA A 84 -3.93 3.40 -9.58
C ALA A 84 -2.74 2.45 -9.73
N LEU A 85 -1.92 2.66 -10.76
CA LEU A 85 -0.59 2.07 -10.88
C LEU A 85 0.39 3.04 -10.24
N VAL A 86 1.12 2.60 -9.23
CA VAL A 86 1.98 3.46 -8.41
C VAL A 86 3.41 2.90 -8.39
N THR A 87 4.39 3.81 -8.41
CA THR A 87 5.80 3.47 -8.18
C THR A 87 6.17 3.75 -6.73
N TRP A 88 7.31 3.24 -6.29
CA TRP A 88 7.80 3.50 -4.94
C TRP A 88 8.20 4.96 -4.69
N ASP A 89 8.48 5.71 -5.76
CA ASP A 89 8.98 7.09 -5.73
C ASP A 89 7.90 8.13 -6.09
N SER A 90 6.62 7.73 -6.07
CA SER A 90 5.46 8.59 -6.42
C SER A 90 5.10 9.56 -5.31
#